data_AF-A0A9D7S649-F1
#
_entry.id   AF-A0A9D7S649-F1
#
_cell.length_a   1.000
_cell.length_b   1.000
_cell.length_c   1.000
_cell.angle_alpha   90.00
_cell.angle_beta   90.00
_cell.angle_gamma   90.00
#
_symmetry.space_group_name_H-M   'P 1'
#
loop_
_entity.id
_entity.type
_entity.pdbx_description
1 polymer ?
#
loop_
_entity_poly.entity_id
_entity_poly.type
_entity_poly.pdbx_seq_one_letter_code
_entity_poly.pdbx_strand_id
1 'polypeptide(L)' 'MHKMIHLLARHHNEKYLKYITEFLPNLKVLKRELNKLPVSHVGWKY' A
#
# COMPACT_ATOMS: atom_id res chain seq x y z
N MET A 1 -5.51 -5.92 -2.51
CA MET A 1 -5.44 -6.05 -1.04
C MET A 1 -5.33 -4.69 -0.32
N HIS A 2 -4.35 -3.80 -0.62
CA HIS A 2 -4.33 -2.41 -0.09
C HIS A 2 -5.69 -1.68 -0.19
N LYS A 3 -6.30 -1.71 -1.39
CA LYS A 3 -7.63 -1.12 -1.64
C LYS A 3 -8.77 -1.80 -0.89
N MET A 4 -8.62 -3.06 -0.48
CA MET A 4 -9.65 -3.80 0.27
C MET A 4 -9.59 -3.49 1.76
N ILE A 5 -8.38 -3.26 2.30
CA ILE A 5 -8.22 -2.82 3.71
C ILE A 5 -8.88 -1.46 3.93
N HIS A 6 -8.96 -0.61 2.91
CA HIS A 6 -9.70 0.65 3.00
C HIS A 6 -11.20 0.50 3.31
N LEU A 7 -11.79 -0.68 3.08
CA LEU A 7 -13.16 -0.99 3.50
C LEU A 7 -13.27 -1.18 5.04
N LEU A 8 -12.20 -1.63 5.69
CA LEU A 8 -12.14 -1.90 7.14
C LEU A 8 -11.48 -0.76 7.93
N ALA A 9 -10.58 -0.03 7.28
CA ALA A 9 -9.83 1.11 7.81
C ALA A 9 -9.69 2.19 6.74
N ARG A 10 -10.62 3.15 6.78
CA ARG A 10 -10.77 4.21 5.76
C ARG A 10 -9.53 5.11 5.64
N HIS A 11 -8.82 5.35 6.75
CA HIS A 11 -7.62 6.18 6.82
C HIS A 11 -6.38 5.33 7.11
N HIS A 12 -5.20 5.77 6.67
CA HIS A 12 -3.90 5.13 6.96
C HIS A 12 -3.45 5.40 8.40
N ASN A 13 -4.30 5.10 9.36
CA ASN A 13 -4.05 5.25 10.79
C ASN A 13 -3.56 3.93 11.40
N GLU A 14 -3.46 3.87 12.73
CA GLU A 14 -2.96 2.68 13.45
C GLU A 14 -3.79 1.42 13.17
N LYS A 15 -5.12 1.55 13.02
CA LYS A 15 -6.02 0.44 12.66
C LYS A 15 -5.68 -0.11 11.27
N TYR A 16 -5.43 0.78 10.30
CA TYR A 16 -4.96 0.37 8.98
C TYR A 16 -3.61 -0.34 9.06
N LEU A 17 -2.67 0.20 9.85
CA LEU A 17 -1.32 -0.38 10.00
C LEU A 17 -1.38 -1.80 10.59
N LYS A 18 -2.27 -2.03 11.56
CA LYS A 18 -2.50 -3.36 12.12
C LYS A 18 -2.93 -4.36 11.05
N TYR A 19 -3.97 -4.06 10.28
CA TYR A 19 -4.48 -4.98 9.26
C TYR A 19 -3.50 -5.19 8.10
N ILE A 20 -2.86 -4.12 7.60
CA ILE A 20 -1.91 -4.29 6.50
C ILE A 20 -0.69 -5.10 6.94
N THR A 21 -0.27 -5.01 8.20
CA THR A 21 0.84 -5.81 8.74
C THR A 21 0.44 -7.27 8.92
N GLU A 22 -0.79 -7.53 9.36
CA GLU A 22 -1.33 -8.89 9.52
C GLU A 22 -1.49 -9.60 8.16
N PHE A 23 -2.08 -8.93 7.17
CA PHE A 23 -2.36 -9.54 5.87
C PHE A 23 -1.20 -9.41 4.86
N LEU A 24 -0.23 -8.51 5.10
CA LEU A 24 0.98 -8.32 4.29
C LEU A 24 2.22 -8.13 5.19
N PRO A 25 2.72 -9.20 5.82
CA PRO A 25 3.93 -9.12 6.66
C PRO A 25 5.16 -8.63 5.87
N ASN A 26 5.20 -8.89 4.56
CA ASN A 26 6.29 -8.48 3.66
C ASN A 26 6.06 -7.11 2.99
N LEU A 27 5.13 -6.29 3.50
CA LEU A 27 4.77 -5.00 2.91
C LEU A 27 5.98 -4.11 2.61
N LYS A 28 6.98 -4.10 3.51
CA LYS A 28 8.21 -3.29 3.32
C LYS A 28 8.98 -3.70 2.08
N VAL A 29 9.15 -5.01 1.85
CA VAL A 29 9.85 -5.55 0.68
C VAL A 29 9.05 -5.26 -0.58
N LEU A 30 7.75 -5.55 -0.56
CA LEU A 30 6.87 -5.29 -1.70
C LEU A 30 6.82 -3.82 -2.09
N LYS A 31 6.74 -2.91 -1.11
CA LYS A 31 6.78 -1.45 -1.35
C LYS A 31 8.12 -1.04 -1.97
N ARG A 32 9.23 -1.61 -1.50
CA ARG A 32 10.56 -1.37 -2.08
C ARG A 32 10.63 -1.83 -3.52
N GLU A 33 10.15 -3.03 -3.84
CA GLU A 33 10.15 -3.54 -5.21
C GLU A 33 9.20 -2.72 -6.11
N LEU A 34 8.03 -2.33 -5.60
CA LEU A 34 7.09 -1.47 -6.33
C LEU A 34 7.72 -0.12 -6.71
N ASN A 35 8.47 0.48 -5.79
CA ASN A 35 9.16 1.76 -6.02
C ASN A 35 10.31 1.66 -7.03
N LYS A 36 10.84 0.46 -7.29
CA LYS A 36 11.85 0.24 -8.33
C LYS A 36 11.25 0.09 -9.73
N LEU A 37 9.93 -0.15 -9.83
CA LEU A 37 9.29 -0.31 -11.12
C LEU A 37 9.22 1.06 -11.84
N PRO A 38 9.50 1.11 -13.16
CA PRO A 38 9.41 2.32 -13.97
C PRO A 38 7.95 2.81 -14.18
N VAL A 39 6.97 2.12 -13.56
CA VAL A 39 5.54 2.47 -13.54
C VAL A 39 5.20 3.53 -12.48
N SER A 40 6.20 4.07 -11.78
CA SER A 40 6.03 5.25 -10.93
C SER A 40 5.67 6.42 -11.83
N HIS A 41 4.36 6.61 -12.05
CA HIS A 41 3.78 7.53 -13.01
C HIS A 41 4.28 8.98 -12.84
N VAL A 42 5.37 9.32 -13.52
CA VAL A 42 5.84 10.70 -13.70
C VAL A 42 5.05 11.42 -14.82
N GLY A 43 3.97 10.82 -15.33
CA GLY A 43 3.33 11.23 -16.58
C GLY A 43 1.80 11.24 -16.57
N TRP A 44 1.12 11.26 -15.42
CA TRP A 44 -0.33 11.53 -15.43
C TRP A 44 -0.55 13.04 -15.52
N LYS A 45 -0.66 13.55 -16.74
CA LYS A 45 -1.29 14.86 -16.99
C LYS A 45 -2.79 14.70 -16.69
N TYR A 46 -3.24 15.40 -15.64
CA TYR A 46 -4.65 15.63 -15.33
C TYR A 46 -5.35 16.40 -16.46
#